data_AF-A0A962VCK4-F1
#
_entry.id   AF-A0A962VCK4-F1
#
_cell.length_a   1.000
_cell.length_b   1.000
_cell.length_c   1.000
_cell.angle_alpha   90.00
_cell.angle_beta   90.00
_cell.angle_gamma   90.00
#
_symmetry.space_group_name_H-M   'P 1'
#
loop_
_entity.id
_entity.type
_entity.pdbx_description
1 polymer ?
#
loop_
_entity_poly.entity_id
_entity_poly.type
_entity_poly.pdbx_seq_one_letter_code
_entity_poly.pdbx_strand_id
1 'polypeptide(L)'
;MIGFFWALGVIAEVGIFIAAPALLLQFGARNLLLLTLLLTALRWLITAFFITSLPLLLLAQSLHGFSFGLYHAVAMTLVHRYFTGAYQGRGQALLSSFGFGLGGALGSFLAGQSWQLIGPASSYQWSYLWAAASALIAWLIAWRWLH
;
A
#
# COMPACT_ATOMS: atom_id res chain seq x y z
N MET A 1 -22.79 -3.46 -5.63
CA MET A 1 -21.53 -4.03 -6.17
C MET A 1 -20.28 -3.52 -5.43
N ILE A 2 -20.17 -2.23 -5.10
CA ILE A 2 -19.00 -1.68 -4.37
C ILE A 2 -18.70 -2.44 -3.07
N GLY A 3 -19.72 -2.76 -2.26
CA GLY A 3 -19.54 -3.53 -1.02
C GLY A 3 -18.95 -4.92 -1.21
N PHE A 4 -19.22 -5.59 -2.34
CA PHE A 4 -18.63 -6.89 -2.65
C PHE A 4 -17.13 -6.78 -2.94
N PHE A 5 -16.72 -5.77 -3.71
CA PHE A 5 -15.31 -5.51 -3.96
C PHE A 5 -14.57 -5.15 -2.66
N TRP A 6 -15.20 -4.38 -1.77
CA TRP A 6 -14.65 -4.11 -0.43
C TRP A 6 -14.49 -5.40 0.38
N ALA A 7 -15.51 -6.24 0.45
CA ALA A 7 -15.45 -7.52 1.16
C ALA A 7 -14.34 -8.43 0.61
N LEU A 8 -14.21 -8.53 -0.71
CA LEU A 8 -13.12 -9.30 -1.34
C LEU A 8 -11.74 -8.75 -0.95
N GLY A 9 -11.58 -7.43 -0.96
CA GLY A 9 -10.33 -6.78 -0.52
C GLY A 9 -9.99 -7.09 0.93
N VAL A 10 -10.97 -7.02 1.83
CA VAL A 10 -10.81 -7.37 3.25
C VAL A 10 -10.45 -8.85 3.43
N ILE A 11 -11.11 -9.76 2.70
CA ILE A 11 -10.78 -11.19 2.74
C ILE A 11 -9.34 -11.43 2.28
N ALA A 12 -8.91 -10.78 1.19
CA ALA A 12 -7.54 -10.87 0.70
C ALA A 12 -6.53 -10.35 1.73
N GLU A 13 -6.85 -9.26 2.41
CA GLU A 13 -6.02 -8.68 3.46
C GLU A 13 -5.90 -9.59 4.69
N VAL A 14 -7.01 -10.14 5.19
CA VAL A 14 -7.01 -11.10 6.30
C VAL A 14 -6.21 -12.36 5.93
N GLY A 15 -6.41 -12.89 4.72
CA GLY A 15 -5.64 -14.05 4.24
C GLY A 15 -4.14 -13.78 4.21
N ILE A 16 -3.74 -12.59 3.77
CA ILE A 16 -2.34 -12.17 3.78
C ILE A 16 -1.81 -11.99 5.20
N PHE A 17 -2.57 -11.41 6.13
CA PHE A 17 -2.14 -11.31 7.54
C PHE A 17 -1.86 -12.68 8.17
N ILE A 18 -2.71 -13.67 7.88
CA ILE A 18 -2.51 -15.06 8.33
C ILE A 18 -1.21 -15.64 7.73
N ALA A 19 -0.94 -15.37 6.45
CA ALA A 19 0.25 -15.89 5.76
C ALA A 19 1.54 -15.11 6.08
N ALA A 20 1.44 -13.87 6.56
CA ALA A 20 2.57 -12.94 6.69
C ALA A 20 3.74 -13.49 7.52
N PRO A 21 3.55 -14.18 8.66
CA PRO A 21 4.66 -14.77 9.40
C PRO A 21 5.44 -15.80 8.58
N ALA A 22 4.75 -16.71 7.89
CA ALA A 22 5.37 -17.73 7.04
C ALA A 22 6.12 -17.09 5.86
N LEU A 23 5.51 -16.10 5.21
CA LEU A 23 6.14 -15.35 4.12
C LEU A 23 7.41 -14.64 4.60
N LEU A 24 7.36 -13.96 5.76
CA LEU A 24 8.49 -13.24 6.34
C LEU A 24 9.66 -14.16 6.65
N LEU A 25 9.39 -15.35 7.18
CA LEU A 25 10.41 -16.37 7.42
C LEU A 25 11.04 -16.89 6.13
N GLN A 26 10.23 -17.12 5.10
CA GLN A 26 10.68 -17.73 3.84
C GLN A 26 11.41 -16.76 2.92
N PHE A 27 10.92 -15.53 2.78
CA PHE A 27 11.40 -14.57 1.77
C PHE A 27 12.15 -13.37 2.36
N GLY A 28 12.01 -13.12 3.65
CA GLY A 28 12.64 -12.00 4.34
C GLY A 28 11.95 -10.65 4.10
N ALA A 29 12.13 -9.73 5.04
CA ALA A 29 11.45 -8.43 5.04
C ALA A 29 11.77 -7.58 3.80
N ARG A 30 13.02 -7.55 3.33
CA ARG A 30 13.42 -6.74 2.16
C ARG A 30 12.69 -7.15 0.89
N ASN A 31 12.72 -8.45 0.55
CA ASN A 31 12.12 -8.93 -0.70
C ASN A 31 10.61 -8.76 -0.70
N LEU A 32 9.97 -9.00 0.45
CA LEU A 32 8.54 -8.76 0.60
C LEU A 32 8.19 -7.28 0.54
N LEU A 33 9.00 -6.36 1.07
CA LEU A 33 8.77 -4.93 0.91
C LEU A 33 8.80 -4.52 -0.56
N LEU A 34 9.79 -5.01 -1.32
CA LEU A 34 9.88 -4.73 -2.75
C LEU A 34 8.69 -5.32 -3.51
N LEU A 35 8.26 -6.53 -3.18
CA LEU A 35 7.09 -7.17 -3.77
C LEU A 35 5.81 -6.38 -3.49
N THR A 36 5.56 -6.01 -2.23
CA THR A 36 4.33 -5.29 -1.85
C THR A 36 4.21 -3.95 -2.54
N LEU A 37 5.32 -3.20 -2.65
CA LEU A 37 5.34 -1.92 -3.33
C LEU A 37 5.06 -2.05 -4.84
N LEU A 38 5.64 -3.05 -5.51
CA LEU A 38 5.34 -3.32 -6.93
C LEU A 38 3.89 -3.74 -7.15
N LEU A 39 3.38 -4.68 -6.34
CA LEU A 39 1.99 -5.14 -6.46
C LEU A 39 0.99 -4.04 -6.12
N THR A 40 1.34 -3.13 -5.21
CA THR A 40 0.52 -1.94 -4.90
C THR A 40 0.50 -0.97 -6.07
N ALA A 41 1.65 -0.70 -6.71
CA ALA A 41 1.70 0.13 -7.91
C ALA A 41 0.86 -0.48 -9.04
N LEU A 42 1.02 -1.79 -9.30
CA LEU A 42 0.24 -2.53 -10.29
C LEU A 42 -1.26 -2.45 -9.99
N ARG A 43 -1.66 -2.66 -8.74
CA ARG A 43 -3.06 -2.56 -8.30
C ARG A 43 -3.65 -1.19 -8.66
N TRP A 44 -2.97 -0.11 -8.32
CA TRP A 44 -3.46 1.24 -8.60
C TRP A 44 -3.49 1.55 -10.10
N LEU A 45 -2.52 1.08 -10.89
CA LEU A 45 -2.56 1.20 -12.36
C LEU A 45 -3.75 0.44 -12.96
N ILE A 46 -4.05 -0.77 -12.47
CA ILE A 46 -5.21 -1.53 -12.91
C ILE A 46 -6.49 -0.72 -12.65
N THR A 47 -6.66 -0.18 -11.44
CA THR A 47 -7.83 0.64 -11.09
C THR A 47 -7.92 1.94 -11.90
N ALA A 48 -6.77 2.56 -12.23
CA ALA A 48 -6.72 3.79 -13.02
C ALA A 48 -7.23 3.61 -14.45
N PHE A 49 -6.86 2.51 -15.11
CA PHE A 49 -7.09 2.33 -16.55
C PHE A 49 -8.18 1.31 -16.91
N PHE A 50 -8.52 0.38 -16.01
CA PHE A 50 -9.37 -0.77 -16.34
C PHE A 50 -10.63 -0.86 -15.48
N ILE A 51 -11.22 0.28 -15.12
CA ILE A 51 -12.43 0.36 -14.28
C ILE A 51 -13.66 -0.32 -14.89
N THR A 52 -13.68 -0.56 -16.21
CA THR A 52 -14.77 -1.26 -16.90
C THR A 52 -14.56 -2.77 -17.01
N SER A 53 -13.38 -3.29 -16.65
CA SER A 53 -13.04 -4.71 -16.77
C SER A 53 -13.22 -5.44 -15.44
N LEU A 54 -14.33 -6.17 -15.31
CA LEU A 54 -14.64 -6.94 -14.11
C LEU A 54 -13.50 -7.91 -13.69
N PRO A 55 -12.89 -8.71 -14.58
CA PRO A 55 -11.79 -9.60 -14.20
C PRO A 55 -10.58 -8.85 -13.62
N LEU A 56 -10.24 -7.69 -14.20
CA LEU A 56 -9.10 -6.89 -13.73
C LEU A 56 -9.42 -6.19 -12.41
N LEU A 57 -10.66 -5.78 -12.17
CA LEU A 57 -11.07 -5.26 -10.87
C LEU A 57 -11.06 -6.33 -9.78
N LEU A 58 -11.46 -7.57 -10.08
CA LEU A 58 -11.33 -8.68 -9.14
C LEU A 58 -9.86 -8.94 -8.80
N LEU A 59 -8.97 -8.93 -9.80
CA LEU A 59 -7.53 -9.02 -9.58
C LEU A 59 -7.01 -7.88 -8.69
N ALA A 60 -7.39 -6.63 -8.97
CA ALA A 60 -6.97 -5.48 -8.17
C ALA A 60 -7.43 -5.58 -6.70
N GLN A 61 -8.61 -6.13 -6.46
CA GLN A 61 -9.08 -6.35 -5.08
C GLN A 61 -8.37 -7.52 -4.40
N SER A 62 -8.03 -8.59 -5.11
CA SER A 62 -7.18 -9.66 -4.57
C SER A 62 -5.77 -9.17 -4.22
N LEU A 63 -5.21 -8.23 -5.00
CA LEU A 63 -3.92 -7.60 -4.70
C LEU A 63 -3.97 -6.66 -3.48
N HIS A 64 -5.16 -6.30 -2.97
CA HIS A 64 -5.32 -5.36 -1.86
C HIS A 64 -4.56 -5.80 -0.60
N GLY A 65 -4.54 -7.10 -0.30
CA GLY A 65 -3.85 -7.61 0.89
C GLY A 65 -2.35 -7.33 0.90
N PHE A 66 -1.72 -7.12 -0.26
CA PHE A 66 -0.31 -6.75 -0.35
C PHE A 66 -0.08 -5.27 -0.01
N SER A 67 -1.07 -4.40 -0.23
CA SER A 67 -0.92 -2.96 -0.06
C SER A 67 -0.88 -2.50 1.38
N PHE A 68 -1.78 -3.00 2.22
CA PHE A 68 -1.74 -2.72 3.66
C PHE A 68 -1.32 -3.95 4.44
N GLY A 69 -1.99 -5.09 4.31
CA GLY A 69 -1.70 -6.31 5.07
C GLY A 69 -0.22 -6.71 5.13
N LEU A 70 0.36 -7.14 4.00
CA LEU A 70 1.75 -7.60 3.97
C LEU A 70 2.73 -6.46 4.19
N TYR A 71 2.48 -5.28 3.61
CA TYR A 71 3.31 -4.10 3.81
C TYR A 71 3.43 -3.74 5.30
N HIS A 72 2.31 -3.72 6.04
CA HIS A 72 2.29 -3.40 7.46
C HIS A 72 3.05 -4.44 8.28
N ALA A 73 2.85 -5.74 8.00
CA ALA A 73 3.60 -6.80 8.67
C ALA A 73 5.12 -6.67 8.45
N VAL A 74 5.53 -6.37 7.21
CA VAL A 74 6.94 -6.12 6.85
C VAL A 74 7.47 -4.86 7.53
N ALA A 75 6.72 -3.76 7.52
CA ALA A 75 7.11 -2.50 8.12
C ALA A 75 7.28 -2.63 9.65
N MET A 76 6.35 -3.29 10.34
CA MET A 76 6.47 -3.63 11.77
C MET A 76 7.71 -4.48 12.03
N THR A 77 7.98 -5.49 11.20
CA THR A 77 9.19 -6.32 11.31
C THR A 77 10.47 -5.50 11.20
N LEU A 78 10.53 -4.57 10.24
CA LEU A 78 11.67 -3.67 10.06
C LEU A 78 11.81 -2.69 11.23
N VAL A 79 10.70 -2.12 11.72
CA VAL A 79 10.70 -1.27 12.92
C VAL A 79 11.26 -2.04 14.11
N HIS A 80 10.81 -3.27 14.35
CA HIS A 80 11.32 -4.11 15.43
C HIS A 80 12.81 -4.44 15.28
N ARG A 81 13.29 -4.58 14.05
CA ARG A 81 14.70 -4.86 13.76
C ARG A 81 15.60 -3.63 13.96
N TYR A 82 15.15 -2.45 13.55
CA TYR A 82 15.97 -1.23 13.58
C TYR A 82 15.82 -0.40 14.86
N PHE A 83 14.66 -0.46 15.51
CA PHE A 83 14.37 0.26 16.75
C PHE A 83 14.19 -0.75 17.88
N THR A 84 15.21 -0.90 18.73
CA THR A 84 15.23 -1.88 19.82
C THR A 84 15.10 -1.22 21.20
N GLY A 85 14.72 -2.01 22.20
CA GLY A 85 14.62 -1.57 23.60
C GLY A 85 13.70 -0.35 23.78
N ALA A 86 14.18 0.68 24.47
CA ALA A 86 13.42 1.90 24.75
C ALA A 86 13.00 2.70 23.50
N TYR A 87 13.55 2.40 22.32
CA TYR A 87 13.28 3.13 21.08
C TYR A 87 12.15 2.53 20.22
N GLN A 88 11.66 1.33 20.57
CA GLN A 88 10.54 0.65 19.89
C GLN A 88 9.33 1.56 19.66
N GLY A 89 8.84 2.19 20.73
CA GLY A 89 7.69 3.09 20.66
C GLY A 89 7.95 4.30 19.76
N ARG A 90 9.19 4.79 19.69
CA ARG A 90 9.56 5.89 18.77
C ARG A 90 9.54 5.45 17.31
N GLY A 91 10.01 4.23 17.01
CA GLY A 91 9.95 3.66 15.68
C GLY A 91 8.50 3.50 15.18
N GLN A 92 7.62 2.97 16.04
CA GLN A 92 6.19 2.84 15.72
C GLN A 92 5.48 4.19 15.58
N ALA A 93 5.87 5.18 16.41
CA ALA A 93 5.37 6.55 16.30
C ALA A 93 5.79 7.18 14.98
N LEU A 94 7.06 7.06 14.57
CA LEU A 94 7.53 7.56 13.27
C LEU A 94 6.75 6.93 12.11
N LEU A 95 6.59 5.59 12.12
CA LEU A 95 5.86 4.90 11.07
C LEU A 95 4.39 5.35 11.00
N SER A 96 3.73 5.49 12.16
CA SER A 96 2.34 5.94 12.22
C SER A 96 2.18 7.40 11.81
N SER A 97 3.05 8.29 12.29
CA SER A 97 2.99 9.73 12.01
C SER A 97 3.33 10.06 10.56
N PHE A 98 4.37 9.46 9.97
CA PHE A 98 4.72 9.72 8.58
C PHE A 98 3.82 8.95 7.60
N GLY A 99 3.59 7.66 7.85
CA GLY A 99 2.81 6.80 6.96
C GLY A 99 1.33 7.17 6.94
N PHE A 100 0.66 7.05 8.08
CA PHE A 100 -0.79 7.29 8.17
C PHE A 100 -1.13 8.76 8.41
N GLY A 101 -0.36 9.45 9.26
CA GLY A 101 -0.61 10.86 9.58
C GLY A 101 -0.35 11.79 8.40
N LEU A 102 0.92 12.10 8.15
CA LEU A 102 1.33 13.04 7.10
C LEU A 102 0.96 12.53 5.71
N GLY A 103 1.26 11.26 5.41
CA GLY A 103 0.91 10.66 4.12
C GLY A 103 -0.59 10.67 3.84
N GLY A 104 -1.41 10.29 4.84
CA GLY A 104 -2.86 10.35 4.74
C GLY A 104 -3.39 11.77 4.54
N ALA A 105 -2.92 12.73 5.34
CA ALA A 105 -3.32 14.12 5.23
C ALA A 105 -2.97 14.74 3.87
N LEU A 106 -1.72 14.54 3.39
CA LEU A 106 -1.29 15.03 2.08
C LEU A 106 -2.08 14.37 0.94
N GLY A 107 -2.28 13.05 1.00
CA GLY A 107 -3.05 12.32 0.00
C GLY A 107 -4.50 12.81 -0.08
N SER A 108 -5.17 12.94 1.06
CA SER A 108 -6.54 13.47 1.11
C SER A 108 -6.65 14.91 0.63
N PHE A 109 -5.69 15.77 1.01
CA PHE A 109 -5.66 17.16 0.54
C PHE A 109 -5.48 17.25 -0.97
N LEU A 110 -4.49 16.54 -1.53
CA LEU A 110 -4.23 16.54 -2.97
C LEU A 110 -5.40 15.96 -3.77
N ALA A 111 -6.03 14.88 -3.26
CA ALA A 111 -7.22 14.32 -3.87
C ALA A 111 -8.38 15.34 -3.87
N GLY A 112 -8.62 16.02 -2.74
CA GLY A 112 -9.64 17.07 -2.64
C GLY A 112 -9.39 18.25 -3.59
N GLN A 113 -8.14 18.72 -3.67
CA GLN A 113 -7.75 19.77 -4.60
C GLN A 113 -7.96 19.33 -6.06
N SER A 114 -7.58 18.09 -6.41
CA SER A 114 -7.81 17.57 -7.75
C SER A 114 -9.30 17.56 -8.10
N TRP A 115 -10.14 17.11 -7.17
CA TRP A 115 -11.60 17.07 -7.33
C TRP A 115 -12.19 18.43 -7.65
N GLN A 116 -11.72 19.48 -6.97
CA GLN A 116 -12.19 20.84 -7.19
C GLN A 116 -11.68 21.44 -8.50
N LEU A 117 -10.43 21.21 -8.87
CA LEU A 117 -9.78 21.88 -10.01
C LEU A 117 -10.10 21.25 -11.38
N ILE A 118 -10.14 19.91 -11.44
CA ILE A 118 -10.28 19.18 -12.72
C ILE A 118 -11.55 18.30 -12.76
N GLY A 119 -12.39 18.39 -11.72
CA GLY A 119 -13.68 17.70 -11.65
C GLY A 119 -13.57 16.20 -11.35
N PRO A 120 -14.69 15.58 -10.92
CA PRO A 120 -14.72 14.21 -10.43
C PRO A 120 -14.29 13.17 -11.47
N ALA A 121 -14.67 13.37 -12.74
CA ALA A 121 -14.44 12.43 -13.82
C ALA A 121 -12.94 12.26 -14.17
N SER A 122 -12.11 13.28 -13.98
CA SER A 122 -10.67 13.15 -14.21
C SER A 122 -9.89 12.90 -12.92
N SER A 123 -10.40 13.35 -11.78
CA SER A 123 -9.70 13.29 -10.49
C SER A 123 -9.45 11.88 -9.98
N TYR A 124 -10.36 10.93 -10.23
CA TYR A 124 -10.16 9.55 -9.77
C TYR A 124 -8.92 8.92 -10.44
N GLN A 125 -8.77 9.11 -11.75
CA GLN A 125 -7.68 8.51 -12.51
C GLN A 125 -6.34 9.08 -12.06
N TRP A 126 -6.26 10.41 -11.92
CA TRP A 126 -5.07 11.07 -11.39
C TRP A 126 -4.72 10.59 -9.99
N SER A 127 -5.69 10.47 -9.09
CA SER A 127 -5.45 9.99 -7.72
C SER A 127 -4.81 8.59 -7.71
N TYR A 128 -5.28 7.68 -8.56
CA TYR A 128 -4.69 6.34 -8.68
C TYR A 128 -3.30 6.37 -9.33
N LEU A 129 -3.05 7.24 -10.31
CA LEU A 129 -1.72 7.42 -10.90
C LEU A 129 -0.71 7.97 -9.88
N TRP A 130 -1.11 8.96 -9.06
CA TRP A 130 -0.27 9.48 -7.98
C TRP A 130 0.04 8.41 -6.93
N ALA A 131 -0.94 7.57 -6.58
CA ALA A 131 -0.73 6.44 -5.67
C ALA A 131 0.25 5.42 -6.26
N ALA A 132 0.12 5.08 -7.54
CA ALA A 132 1.04 4.18 -8.24
C ALA A 132 2.47 4.76 -8.29
N ALA A 133 2.61 6.03 -8.66
CA ALA A 133 3.90 6.72 -8.71
C ALA A 133 4.57 6.76 -7.32
N SER A 134 3.80 7.05 -6.28
CA SER A 134 4.30 7.07 -4.89
C SER A 134 4.83 5.69 -4.46
N ALA A 135 4.10 4.62 -4.80
CA ALA A 135 4.54 3.25 -4.53
C ALA A 135 5.82 2.88 -5.30
N LEU A 136 5.96 3.31 -6.56
CA LEU A 136 7.18 3.10 -7.36
C LEU A 136 8.38 3.90 -6.82
N ILE A 137 8.17 5.14 -6.38
CA ILE A 137 9.23 5.94 -5.74
C ILE A 137 9.68 5.25 -4.44
N ALA A 138 8.74 4.81 -3.61
CA ALA A 138 9.05 4.04 -2.41
C ALA A 138 9.80 2.74 -2.74
N TRP A 139 9.43 2.06 -3.83
CA TRP A 139 10.12 0.86 -4.30
C TRP A 139 11.57 1.16 -4.68
N LEU A 140 11.82 2.23 -5.44
CA LEU A 140 13.17 2.65 -5.83
C LEU A 140 14.03 2.99 -4.62
N ILE A 141 13.46 3.70 -3.64
CA ILE A 141 14.13 4.01 -2.38
C ILE A 141 14.48 2.72 -1.62
N ALA A 142 13.50 1.84 -1.42
CA ALA A 142 13.72 0.57 -0.73
C ALA A 142 14.75 -0.31 -1.45
N TRP A 143 14.71 -0.39 -2.77
CA TRP A 143 15.64 -1.19 -3.56
C TRP A 143 17.08 -0.70 -3.41
N ARG A 144 17.28 0.62 -3.37
CA ARG A 144 18.60 1.26 -3.31
C ARG A 144 19.23 1.26 -1.91
N TRP A 145 18.41 1.36 -0.86
CA TRP A 145 18.88 1.67 0.50
C TRP A 145 18.60 0.57 1.53
N LEU A 146 17.67 -0.35 1.26
CA LEU A 146 17.41 -1.48 2.16
C LEU A 146 18.29 -2.67 1.73
N HIS A 147 19.06 -3.24 2.67
CA HIS A 147 19.94 -4.39 2.47
C HIS A 147 19.54 -5.55 3.38
#